data_AF-A0A7Y0JWD3-F1
#
_entry.id   AF-A0A7Y0JWD3-F1
#
_cell.length_a   1.000
_cell.length_b   1.000
_cell.length_c   1.000
_cell.angle_alpha   90.00
_cell.angle_beta   90.00
_cell.angle_gamma   90.00
#
_symmetry.space_group_name_H-M   'P 1'
#
loop_
_entity.id
_entity.type
_entity.pdbx_description
1 polymer ?
#
loop_
_entity_poly.entity_id
_entity_poly.type
_entity_poly.pdbx_seq_one_letter_code
_entity_poly.pdbx_strand_id
1 'polypeptide(L)'
;MPGDPLQPVLGGDVPFDSTAFEVESRAEFDVHFVRRSLAGLVILGLRLDLDPPDFAGVDVADTLFVGCRLAGPEVEIDLIRRGAHLVPPFEARPYPTHPATLYTPEDLSFGFAEGGFAGMYDTVVYQHFVDHGGAAPDIREALAQRLHDAGIDNALGKALATWVGSHNAAHAVGIMGGHAAARGSEAYRMAATLAWRLASIGRLVVTGGGPGVMEAANLGAYFAARPAPQLQVAIDMLAAAPHFPDHDPYTAAAIAVRKRYPAPPAAVTDVLGKLRHGGLALPTWLYGHEPANLFAGQIGKYFSNAVREDSILRLSRGGIVFAPGWAGTVQEIFQAATKTFYQTDGPSGAFVFLGVEHWRALPVEALLRPLLAKSPHGDQSHLVVVTDSLDVAMAALSMS
;
A
#
# COMPACT_ATOMS: atom_id res chain seq x y z
N MET A 1 7.67 8.57 -22.32
CA MET A 1 6.78 7.57 -21.69
C MET A 1 6.15 8.23 -20.48
N PRO A 2 4.83 8.10 -20.24
CA PRO A 2 4.31 8.20 -18.89
C PRO A 2 5.13 7.22 -18.01
N GLY A 3 5.65 7.67 -16.86
CA GLY A 3 6.60 6.90 -16.03
C GLY A 3 8.04 7.42 -16.01
N ASP A 4 8.24 8.72 -15.75
CA ASP A 4 9.52 9.15 -15.18
C ASP A 4 9.59 8.56 -13.76
N PRO A 5 10.53 7.67 -13.44
CA PRO A 5 10.61 7.04 -12.11
C PRO A 5 10.82 8.04 -10.96
N LEU A 6 11.08 9.31 -11.25
CA LEU A 6 11.56 10.33 -10.31
C LEU A 6 10.57 11.50 -10.07
N GLN A 7 9.38 11.42 -10.67
CA GLN A 7 8.22 12.24 -10.34
C GLN A 7 7.10 11.29 -9.89
N PRO A 8 5.97 11.74 -9.29
CA PRO A 8 4.83 10.89 -8.96
C PRO A 8 4.56 10.06 -10.19
N VAL A 9 4.17 8.81 -10.00
CA VAL A 9 4.13 7.84 -11.08
C VAL A 9 3.48 8.45 -12.34
N LEU A 10 2.55 9.42 -12.19
CA LEU A 10 2.36 10.55 -13.13
C LEU A 10 2.17 11.97 -12.51
N GLY A 11 3.26 12.69 -12.21
CA GLY A 11 3.33 14.17 -12.10
C GLY A 11 3.07 14.82 -10.73
N GLY A 12 4.03 15.63 -10.23
CA GLY A 12 3.90 16.47 -9.03
C GLY A 12 5.17 16.58 -8.16
N ASP A 13 5.55 17.81 -7.79
CA ASP A 13 6.71 18.05 -6.93
C ASP A 13 6.37 17.82 -5.44
N VAL A 14 6.74 16.69 -4.85
CA VAL A 14 7.04 16.62 -3.41
C VAL A 14 7.99 15.45 -3.10
N PRO A 15 9.29 15.69 -2.80
CA PRO A 15 10.07 14.73 -2.05
C PRO A 15 9.87 14.98 -0.56
N PHE A 16 9.58 13.90 0.16
CA PHE A 16 9.39 13.83 1.60
C PHE A 16 10.67 13.26 2.21
N ASP A 17 11.32 13.97 3.15
CA ASP A 17 12.43 13.41 3.93
C ASP A 17 12.18 13.54 5.45
N SER A 18 12.58 12.49 6.18
CA SER A 18 12.65 12.45 7.64
C SER A 18 13.92 11.77 8.17
N THR A 19 14.96 11.55 7.35
CA THR A 19 16.17 10.82 7.76
C THR A 19 17.44 11.61 7.46
N ALA A 20 18.41 11.58 8.37
CA ALA A 20 19.61 12.42 8.26
C ALA A 20 20.60 12.01 7.14
N PHE A 21 20.35 10.90 6.43
CA PHE A 21 21.31 10.27 5.54
C PHE A 21 20.76 9.94 4.14
N GLU A 22 19.44 10.00 3.91
CA GLU A 22 18.82 9.79 2.60
C GLU A 22 18.42 11.14 1.99
N VAL A 23 18.97 11.45 0.81
CA VAL A 23 18.73 12.68 0.07
C VAL A 23 17.84 12.40 -1.12
N GLU A 24 16.66 13.01 -1.15
CA GLU A 24 15.60 12.66 -2.11
C GLU A 24 15.04 13.86 -2.87
N SER A 25 15.47 15.06 -2.50
CA SER A 25 15.15 16.27 -3.22
C SER A 25 16.38 16.93 -3.78
N ARG A 26 16.20 17.67 -4.89
CA ARG A 26 17.27 18.50 -5.41
C ARG A 26 17.67 19.60 -4.41
N ALA A 27 16.69 20.20 -3.72
CA ALA A 27 16.95 21.25 -2.73
C ALA A 27 17.83 20.75 -1.57
N GLU A 28 17.55 19.54 -1.07
CA GLU A 28 18.35 18.91 -0.03
C GLU A 28 19.73 18.50 -0.55
N PHE A 29 19.80 17.91 -1.74
CA PHE A 29 21.05 17.60 -2.41
C PHE A 29 21.95 18.83 -2.47
N ASP A 30 21.43 19.98 -2.89
CA ASP A 30 22.19 21.22 -3.00
C ASP A 30 22.74 21.70 -1.62
N VAL A 31 22.01 21.46 -0.52
CA VAL A 31 22.48 21.77 0.85
C VAL A 31 23.71 20.96 1.22
N HIS A 32 23.73 19.66 0.90
CA HIS A 32 24.89 18.81 1.13
C HIS A 32 26.01 19.11 0.13
N PHE A 33 25.65 19.36 -1.13
CA PHE A 33 26.58 19.59 -2.23
C PHE A 33 27.44 20.84 -2.01
N VAL A 34 26.88 21.92 -1.49
CA VAL A 34 27.62 23.16 -1.16
C VAL A 34 28.71 22.91 -0.12
N ARG A 35 28.56 21.90 0.75
CA ARG A 35 29.58 21.51 1.75
C ARG A 35 30.76 20.74 1.15
N ARG A 36 30.73 20.46 -0.15
CA ARG A 36 31.75 19.69 -0.89
C ARG A 36 31.94 18.26 -0.36
N SER A 37 30.92 17.67 0.26
CA SER A 37 30.93 16.28 0.66
C SER A 37 29.52 15.68 0.64
N LEU A 38 29.41 14.53 -0.03
CA LEU A 38 28.26 13.63 -0.02
C LEU A 38 28.61 12.29 0.65
N ALA A 39 29.77 12.21 1.30
CA ALA A 39 30.33 10.95 1.77
C ALA A 39 29.39 10.24 2.76
N GLY A 40 29.17 8.94 2.54
CA GLY A 40 28.27 8.09 3.33
C GLY A 40 26.78 8.42 3.21
N LEU A 41 26.37 9.35 2.32
CA LEU A 41 24.96 9.64 2.06
C LEU A 41 24.37 8.70 1.02
N VAL A 42 23.06 8.53 1.07
CA VAL A 42 22.28 7.82 0.06
C VAL A 42 21.53 8.87 -0.77
N ILE A 43 21.76 8.93 -2.07
CA ILE A 43 21.07 9.84 -2.99
C ILE A 43 20.05 9.03 -3.79
N LEU A 44 18.77 9.32 -3.60
CA LEU A 44 17.68 8.52 -4.16
C LEU A 44 16.96 9.28 -5.26
N GLY A 45 16.88 8.66 -6.43
CA GLY A 45 15.93 9.01 -7.46
C GLY A 45 16.02 10.45 -8.00
N LEU A 46 17.21 11.06 -8.04
CA LEU A 46 17.36 12.43 -8.54
C LEU A 46 17.65 12.48 -10.06
N ARG A 47 17.00 13.44 -10.75
CA ARG A 47 17.26 13.83 -12.14
C ARG A 47 18.46 14.79 -12.24
N LEU A 48 19.65 14.30 -11.89
CA LEU A 48 20.90 15.07 -11.97
C LEU A 48 21.41 15.24 -13.41
N ASP A 49 20.71 14.69 -14.39
CA ASP A 49 20.97 14.86 -15.82
C ASP A 49 20.35 16.15 -16.40
N LEU A 50 19.26 16.65 -15.82
CA LEU A 50 18.54 17.83 -16.31
C LEU A 50 19.27 19.15 -15.97
N ASP A 51 19.88 19.21 -14.79
CA ASP A 51 20.74 20.30 -14.33
C ASP A 51 22.00 19.70 -13.68
N PRO A 52 23.02 19.33 -14.47
CA PRO A 52 24.17 18.58 -13.98
C PRO A 52 25.02 19.34 -12.95
N PRO A 53 25.18 18.80 -11.72
CA PRO A 53 26.09 19.38 -10.75
C PRO A 53 27.55 19.05 -11.11
N ASP A 54 28.47 19.99 -10.86
CA ASP A 54 29.91 19.77 -11.01
C ASP A 54 30.49 19.05 -9.79
N PHE A 55 30.67 17.73 -9.90
CA PHE A 55 31.21 16.90 -8.83
C PHE A 55 32.72 17.08 -8.59
N ALA A 56 33.40 17.97 -9.33
CA ALA A 56 34.83 18.22 -9.13
C ALA A 56 35.12 18.72 -7.70
N GLY A 57 36.06 18.05 -7.04
CA GLY A 57 36.46 18.39 -5.67
C GLY A 57 35.40 18.13 -4.60
N VAL A 58 34.30 17.44 -4.93
CA VAL A 58 33.30 16.96 -3.97
C VAL A 58 33.74 15.58 -3.48
N ASP A 59 33.78 15.39 -2.17
CA ASP A 59 33.99 14.07 -1.58
C ASP A 59 32.74 13.20 -1.75
N VAL A 60 32.89 12.04 -2.40
CA VAL A 60 31.79 11.11 -2.72
C VAL A 60 32.08 9.70 -2.21
N ALA A 61 33.04 9.57 -1.28
CA ALA A 61 33.42 8.28 -0.74
C ALA A 61 32.22 7.62 -0.02
N ASP A 62 31.94 6.37 -0.36
CA ASP A 62 30.83 5.58 0.21
C ASP A 62 29.43 6.21 -0.02
N THR A 63 29.31 7.16 -0.95
CA THR A 63 28.00 7.69 -1.36
C THR A 63 27.26 6.65 -2.21
N LEU A 64 26.02 6.33 -1.87
CA LEU A 64 25.17 5.40 -2.62
C LEU A 64 24.15 6.17 -3.47
N PHE A 65 24.28 6.14 -4.78
CA PHE A 65 23.30 6.67 -5.73
C PHE A 65 22.35 5.56 -6.18
N VAL A 66 21.06 5.67 -5.87
CA VAL A 66 20.04 4.67 -6.24
C VAL A 66 18.99 5.32 -7.14
N GLY A 67 18.78 4.76 -8.34
CA GLY A 67 17.79 5.26 -9.28
C GLY A 67 18.05 6.67 -9.83
N CYS A 68 19.17 7.30 -9.50
CA CYS A 68 19.54 8.61 -10.02
C CYS A 68 19.86 8.55 -11.51
N ARG A 69 19.49 9.60 -12.24
CA ARG A 69 19.90 9.82 -13.63
C ARG A 69 21.01 10.86 -13.64
N LEU A 70 22.17 10.47 -14.13
CA LEU A 70 23.38 11.31 -14.19
C LEU A 70 23.60 11.81 -15.61
N ALA A 71 24.40 12.88 -15.77
CA ALA A 71 24.61 13.55 -17.06
C ALA A 71 25.23 12.64 -18.14
N GLY A 72 25.89 11.55 -17.76
CA GLY A 72 26.36 10.53 -18.69
C GLY A 72 27.36 9.55 -18.08
N PRO A 73 27.82 8.55 -18.86
CA PRO A 73 28.67 7.46 -18.37
C PRO A 73 30.00 7.93 -17.77
N GLU A 74 30.56 9.03 -18.27
CA GLU A 74 31.83 9.57 -17.74
C GLU A 74 31.68 10.04 -16.28
N VAL A 75 30.54 10.63 -15.93
CA VAL A 75 30.24 11.03 -14.54
C VAL A 75 30.06 9.79 -13.67
N GLU A 76 29.34 8.79 -14.17
CA GLU A 76 29.14 7.52 -13.45
C GLU A 76 30.47 6.83 -13.14
N ILE A 77 31.36 6.71 -14.14
CA ILE A 77 32.68 6.11 -14.01
C ILE A 77 33.54 6.89 -13.02
N ASP A 78 33.54 8.21 -13.09
CA ASP A 78 34.29 9.07 -12.17
C ASP A 78 33.83 8.91 -10.72
N LEU A 79 32.51 8.95 -10.47
CA LEU A 79 31.94 8.73 -9.15
C LEU A 79 32.34 7.36 -8.57
N ILE A 80 32.23 6.29 -9.38
CA ILE A 80 32.63 4.94 -8.97
C ILE A 80 34.14 4.88 -8.65
N ARG A 81 34.98 5.49 -9.48
CA ARG A 81 36.44 5.55 -9.23
C ARG A 81 36.79 6.28 -7.94
N ARG A 82 35.97 7.26 -7.54
CA ARG A 82 36.14 8.03 -6.29
C ARG A 82 35.46 7.39 -5.07
N GLY A 83 34.94 6.17 -5.22
CA GLY A 83 34.42 5.37 -4.10
C GLY A 83 32.92 5.43 -3.89
N ALA A 84 32.15 5.99 -4.82
CA ALA A 84 30.69 5.94 -4.79
C ALA A 84 30.15 4.60 -5.32
N HIS A 85 28.94 4.25 -4.91
CA HIS A 85 28.18 3.09 -5.36
C HIS A 85 26.97 3.53 -6.17
N LEU A 86 26.75 2.94 -7.34
CA LEU A 86 25.67 3.32 -8.24
C LEU A 86 24.75 2.13 -8.52
N VAL A 87 23.45 2.32 -8.31
CA VAL A 87 22.37 1.41 -8.71
C VAL A 87 21.49 2.14 -9.73
N PRO A 88 21.73 1.99 -11.04
CA PRO A 88 21.04 2.77 -12.06
C PRO A 88 19.58 2.33 -12.24
N PRO A 89 18.69 3.21 -12.76
CA PRO A 89 17.35 2.81 -13.16
C PRO A 89 17.39 1.85 -14.37
N PHE A 90 16.49 0.87 -14.42
CA PHE A 90 16.41 -0.03 -15.59
C PHE A 90 15.35 0.49 -16.57
N GLU A 91 15.79 1.10 -17.67
CA GLU A 91 14.92 1.89 -18.56
C GLU A 91 13.99 1.10 -19.49
N ALA A 92 14.13 -0.22 -19.57
CA ALA A 92 13.37 -1.08 -20.49
C ALA A 92 12.16 -1.77 -19.86
N ARG A 93 11.47 -1.12 -18.90
CA ARG A 93 10.35 -1.71 -18.17
C ARG A 93 9.15 -0.74 -18.12
N PRO A 94 7.91 -1.24 -18.11
CA PRO A 94 6.72 -0.39 -17.98
C PRO A 94 6.50 0.13 -16.56
N TYR A 95 7.40 -0.17 -15.62
CA TYR A 95 7.31 0.23 -14.22
C TYR A 95 8.64 0.78 -13.67
N PRO A 96 8.59 1.69 -12.69
CA PRO A 96 9.80 2.25 -12.10
C PRO A 96 10.54 1.19 -11.27
N THR A 97 11.86 1.08 -11.37
CA THR A 97 12.61 0.18 -10.48
C THR A 97 12.89 0.78 -9.11
N HIS A 98 12.66 2.08 -8.90
CA HIS A 98 12.90 2.76 -7.63
C HIS A 98 11.80 3.79 -7.36
N PRO A 99 10.53 3.36 -7.19
CA PRO A 99 9.45 4.30 -6.91
C PRO A 99 9.75 5.05 -5.59
N ALA A 100 9.80 6.38 -5.65
CA ALA A 100 10.02 7.23 -4.48
C ALA A 100 8.74 7.46 -3.64
N THR A 101 7.58 7.21 -4.24
CA THR A 101 6.27 7.39 -3.61
C THR A 101 5.37 6.18 -3.84
N LEU A 102 4.36 6.02 -3.00
CA LEU A 102 3.32 5.02 -3.22
C LEU A 102 2.40 5.45 -4.36
N TYR A 103 1.85 4.47 -5.07
CA TYR A 103 0.89 4.72 -6.15
C TYR A 103 -0.42 5.30 -5.61
N THR A 104 -1.13 6.00 -6.49
CA THR A 104 -2.52 6.45 -6.29
C THR A 104 -3.46 5.69 -7.23
N PRO A 105 -4.78 5.73 -6.97
CA PRO A 105 -5.78 5.23 -7.93
C PRO A 105 -5.63 5.85 -9.33
N GLU A 106 -5.28 7.14 -9.41
CA GLU A 106 -5.04 7.84 -10.67
C GLU A 106 -3.85 7.25 -11.44
N ASP A 107 -2.75 6.94 -10.76
CA ASP A 107 -1.58 6.32 -11.39
C ASP A 107 -1.94 4.96 -12.00
N LEU A 108 -2.62 4.11 -11.23
CA LEU A 108 -2.91 2.74 -11.64
C LEU A 108 -4.04 2.63 -12.67
N SER A 109 -4.97 3.59 -12.69
CA SER A 109 -6.07 3.65 -13.67
C SER A 109 -5.75 4.49 -14.91
N PHE A 110 -4.56 5.09 -14.97
CA PHE A 110 -4.12 5.84 -16.15
C PHE A 110 -4.20 4.97 -17.42
N GLY A 111 -4.74 5.53 -18.50
CA GLY A 111 -4.97 4.82 -19.77
C GLY A 111 -6.35 4.15 -19.90
N PHE A 112 -7.17 4.16 -18.84
CA PHE A 112 -8.53 3.59 -18.91
C PHE A 112 -9.45 4.32 -19.90
N ALA A 113 -9.33 5.64 -20.02
CA ALA A 113 -10.21 6.43 -20.91
C ALA A 113 -9.97 6.11 -22.40
N GLU A 114 -8.73 5.79 -22.75
CA GLU A 114 -8.31 5.51 -24.12
C GLU A 114 -8.40 4.02 -24.48
N GLY A 115 -8.05 3.13 -23.53
CA GLY A 115 -7.88 1.69 -23.79
C GLY A 115 -8.72 0.75 -22.93
N GLY A 116 -9.67 1.27 -22.14
CA GLY A 116 -10.43 0.48 -21.17
C GLY A 116 -9.53 -0.18 -20.12
N PHE A 117 -9.98 -1.26 -19.52
CA PHE A 117 -9.25 -1.99 -18.49
C PHE A 117 -7.90 -2.50 -19.00
N ALA A 118 -7.84 -2.97 -20.25
CA ALA A 118 -6.60 -3.42 -20.89
C ALA A 118 -5.58 -2.29 -21.05
N GLY A 119 -6.02 -1.05 -21.21
CA GLY A 119 -5.17 0.14 -21.33
C GLY A 119 -4.69 0.71 -20.00
N MET A 120 -5.22 0.25 -18.87
CA MET A 120 -4.77 0.72 -17.56
C MET A 120 -3.30 0.40 -17.32
N TYR A 121 -2.59 1.33 -16.68
CA TYR A 121 -1.23 1.13 -16.23
C TYR A 121 -1.06 -0.16 -15.39
N ASP A 122 -1.96 -0.42 -14.44
CA ASP A 122 -1.95 -1.65 -13.63
C ASP A 122 -1.99 -2.92 -14.51
N THR A 123 -2.81 -2.91 -15.56
CA THR A 123 -2.98 -4.03 -16.49
C THR A 123 -1.79 -4.20 -17.42
N VAL A 124 -1.19 -3.09 -17.90
CA VAL A 124 0.02 -3.13 -18.74
C VAL A 124 1.20 -3.71 -17.98
N VAL A 125 1.40 -3.30 -16.71
CA VAL A 125 2.46 -3.86 -15.87
C VAL A 125 2.19 -5.32 -15.54
N TYR A 126 0.93 -5.69 -15.25
CA TYR A 126 0.55 -7.10 -15.05
C TYR A 126 0.87 -7.96 -16.28
N GLN A 127 0.52 -7.51 -17.48
CA GLN A 127 0.79 -8.26 -18.70
C GLN A 127 2.30 -8.44 -18.91
N HIS A 128 3.10 -7.39 -18.69
CA HIS A 128 4.56 -7.49 -18.69
C HIS A 128 5.07 -8.52 -17.68
N PHE A 129 4.55 -8.50 -16.45
CA PHE A 129 4.92 -9.46 -15.40
C PHE A 129 4.69 -10.90 -15.87
N VAL A 130 3.52 -11.20 -16.44
CA VAL A 130 3.21 -12.54 -16.97
C VAL A 130 4.14 -12.91 -18.12
N ASP A 131 4.34 -12.01 -19.08
CA ASP A 131 5.14 -12.26 -20.28
C ASP A 131 6.62 -12.50 -19.96
N HIS A 132 7.10 -12.01 -18.81
CA HIS A 132 8.51 -12.12 -18.38
C HIS A 132 8.73 -13.16 -17.27
N GLY A 133 7.85 -14.15 -17.14
CA GLY A 133 8.04 -15.31 -16.24
C GLY A 133 7.43 -15.15 -14.85
N GLY A 134 6.66 -14.09 -14.62
CA GLY A 134 5.89 -13.88 -13.40
C GLY A 134 6.75 -13.95 -12.15
N ALA A 135 6.41 -14.85 -11.23
CA ALA A 135 7.10 -15.05 -9.96
C ALA A 135 8.47 -15.76 -10.09
N ALA A 136 8.78 -16.32 -11.27
CA ALA A 136 10.05 -16.98 -11.56
C ALA A 136 10.68 -16.41 -12.85
N PRO A 137 10.97 -15.11 -12.88
CA PRO A 137 11.46 -14.46 -14.09
C PRO A 137 12.96 -14.70 -14.30
N ASP A 138 13.51 -14.24 -15.43
CA ASP A 138 14.96 -14.20 -15.61
C ASP A 138 15.64 -13.26 -14.60
N ILE A 139 16.97 -13.36 -14.46
CA ILE A 139 17.71 -12.59 -13.45
C ILE A 139 17.55 -11.06 -13.60
N ARG A 140 17.41 -10.55 -14.83
CA ARG A 140 17.30 -9.10 -15.06
C ARG A 140 15.94 -8.59 -14.58
N GLU A 141 14.89 -9.31 -14.92
CA GLU A 141 13.52 -9.00 -14.47
C GLU A 141 13.38 -9.26 -12.96
N ALA A 142 13.97 -10.33 -12.42
CA ALA A 142 14.00 -10.61 -10.99
C ALA A 142 14.60 -9.43 -10.19
N LEU A 143 15.76 -8.92 -10.63
CA LEU A 143 16.38 -7.75 -10.02
C LEU A 143 15.50 -6.50 -10.15
N ALA A 144 14.90 -6.26 -11.31
CA ALA A 144 14.01 -5.12 -11.53
C ALA A 144 12.80 -5.14 -10.58
N GLN A 145 12.14 -6.28 -10.43
CA GLN A 145 11.01 -6.46 -9.51
C GLN A 145 11.42 -6.27 -8.04
N ARG A 146 12.59 -6.77 -7.64
CA ARG A 146 13.10 -6.60 -6.27
C ARG A 146 13.49 -5.16 -5.96
N LEU A 147 14.10 -4.44 -6.91
CA LEU A 147 14.38 -3.02 -6.76
C LEU A 147 13.08 -2.23 -6.63
N HIS A 148 12.08 -2.53 -7.47
CA HIS A 148 10.76 -1.90 -7.38
C HIS A 148 10.15 -2.14 -5.99
N ASP A 149 10.06 -3.39 -5.55
CA ASP A 149 9.50 -3.76 -4.25
C ASP A 149 10.25 -3.05 -3.10
N ALA A 150 11.58 -2.93 -3.18
CA ALA A 150 12.37 -2.20 -2.19
C ALA A 150 12.07 -0.68 -2.16
N GLY A 151 11.83 -0.07 -3.33
CA GLY A 151 11.36 1.32 -3.40
C GLY A 151 9.99 1.50 -2.75
N ILE A 152 9.06 0.56 -2.99
CA ILE A 152 7.75 0.55 -2.32
C ILE A 152 7.89 0.39 -0.80
N ASP A 153 8.78 -0.49 -0.33
CA ASP A 153 9.05 -0.64 1.10
C ASP A 153 9.55 0.67 1.73
N ASN A 154 10.47 1.38 1.05
CA ASN A 154 10.96 2.67 1.55
C ASN A 154 9.84 3.73 1.59
N ALA A 155 9.09 3.88 0.50
CA ALA A 155 7.96 4.82 0.43
C ALA A 155 6.88 4.50 1.46
N LEU A 156 6.60 3.21 1.70
CA LEU A 156 5.68 2.75 2.73
C LEU A 156 6.18 3.09 4.13
N GLY A 157 7.46 2.87 4.42
CA GLY A 157 8.10 3.23 5.68
C GLY A 157 7.91 4.71 6.02
N LYS A 158 8.15 5.60 5.05
CA LYS A 158 7.95 7.06 5.20
C LYS A 158 6.50 7.43 5.44
N ALA A 159 5.58 6.85 4.69
CA ALA A 159 4.15 7.12 4.85
C ALA A 159 3.68 6.73 6.26
N LEU A 160 4.17 5.61 6.78
CA LEU A 160 3.85 5.14 8.13
C LEU A 160 4.55 5.93 9.21
N ALA A 161 5.82 6.33 9.02
CA ALA A 161 6.52 7.20 9.95
C ALA A 161 5.78 8.54 10.10
N THR A 162 5.27 9.10 9.00
CA THR A 162 4.39 10.28 9.00
C THR A 162 3.12 10.04 9.82
N TRP A 163 2.48 8.88 9.63
CA TRP A 163 1.29 8.50 10.39
C TRP A 163 1.58 8.41 11.89
N VAL A 164 2.64 7.70 12.28
CA VAL A 164 3.04 7.50 13.68
C VAL A 164 3.53 8.80 14.33
N GLY A 165 4.20 9.68 13.58
CA GLY A 165 4.61 11.00 14.08
C GLY A 165 3.43 11.90 14.41
N SER A 166 2.28 11.70 13.75
CA SER A 166 1.04 12.47 13.96
C SER A 166 0.02 11.76 14.86
N HIS A 167 0.17 10.46 15.08
CA HIS A 167 -0.73 9.61 15.87
C HIS A 167 0.11 8.62 16.69
N ASN A 168 -0.06 8.55 18.01
CA ASN A 168 0.62 7.52 18.82
C ASN A 168 0.32 6.12 18.23
N ALA A 169 1.31 5.23 18.11
CA ALA A 169 1.37 4.00 17.28
C ALA A 169 0.16 3.03 17.28
N ALA A 170 -0.87 3.30 18.06
CA ALA A 170 -2.20 2.78 17.85
C ALA A 170 -2.75 3.17 16.46
N HIS A 171 -3.81 2.46 16.05
CA HIS A 171 -4.83 2.92 15.10
C HIS A 171 -4.84 2.35 13.68
N ALA A 172 -3.82 1.63 13.20
CA ALA A 172 -3.95 0.89 11.94
C ALA A 172 -4.76 -0.39 12.15
N VAL A 173 -5.92 -0.49 11.50
CA VAL A 173 -6.80 -1.66 11.52
C VAL A 173 -6.79 -2.32 10.14
N GLY A 174 -6.36 -3.58 10.13
CA GLY A 174 -6.41 -4.41 8.94
C GLY A 174 -7.81 -4.92 8.68
N ILE A 175 -8.28 -4.86 7.45
CA ILE A 175 -9.53 -5.51 7.04
C ILE A 175 -9.22 -6.51 5.94
N MET A 176 -9.34 -7.78 6.31
CA MET A 176 -9.10 -8.96 5.48
C MET A 176 -10.43 -9.58 5.07
N GLY A 177 -10.45 -10.23 3.92
CA GLY A 177 -11.64 -10.94 3.44
C GLY A 177 -11.58 -11.25 1.97
N GLY A 178 -12.48 -12.14 1.53
CA GLY A 178 -12.48 -12.64 0.16
C GLY A 178 -12.72 -11.56 -0.89
N HIS A 179 -11.99 -11.68 -2.00
CA HIS A 179 -12.14 -10.88 -3.23
C HIS A 179 -13.49 -11.10 -3.94
N ALA A 180 -14.27 -12.11 -3.52
CA ALA A 180 -15.48 -12.58 -4.20
C ALA A 180 -16.77 -11.88 -3.76
N ALA A 181 -16.75 -11.04 -2.71
CA ALA A 181 -17.94 -10.33 -2.28
C ALA A 181 -18.43 -9.36 -3.37
N ALA A 182 -19.66 -9.55 -3.85
CA ALA A 182 -20.23 -8.68 -4.86
C ALA A 182 -20.47 -7.27 -4.32
N ARG A 183 -20.25 -6.23 -5.13
CA ARG A 183 -20.66 -4.86 -4.76
C ARG A 183 -22.16 -4.82 -4.50
N GLY A 184 -22.56 -4.08 -3.47
CA GLY A 184 -23.96 -3.98 -3.03
C GLY A 184 -24.45 -5.11 -2.11
N SER A 185 -23.71 -6.22 -1.99
CA SER A 185 -24.04 -7.31 -1.07
C SER A 185 -23.98 -6.89 0.40
N GLU A 186 -24.59 -7.68 1.28
CA GLU A 186 -24.55 -7.45 2.72
C GLU A 186 -23.12 -7.42 3.27
N ALA A 187 -22.28 -8.39 2.88
CA ALA A 187 -20.88 -8.44 3.28
C ALA A 187 -20.10 -7.19 2.84
N TYR A 188 -20.35 -6.70 1.61
CA TYR A 188 -19.75 -5.47 1.10
C TYR A 188 -20.19 -4.25 1.93
N ARG A 189 -21.50 -4.11 2.20
CA ARG A 189 -22.03 -3.00 3.02
C ARG A 189 -21.51 -3.03 4.44
N MET A 190 -21.41 -4.22 5.04
CA MET A 190 -20.90 -4.40 6.39
C MET A 190 -19.43 -3.96 6.48
N ALA A 191 -18.57 -4.42 5.57
CA ALA A 191 -17.16 -4.05 5.51
C ALA A 191 -16.98 -2.53 5.29
N ALA A 192 -17.72 -1.96 4.33
CA ALA A 192 -17.67 -0.52 4.06
C ALA A 192 -18.14 0.31 5.26
N THR A 193 -19.21 -0.12 5.93
CA THR A 193 -19.75 0.60 7.10
C THR A 193 -18.79 0.53 8.29
N LEU A 194 -18.18 -0.63 8.55
CA LEU A 194 -17.19 -0.78 9.62
C LEU A 194 -15.97 0.12 9.35
N ALA A 195 -15.42 0.07 8.14
CA ALA A 195 -14.27 0.88 7.76
C ALA A 195 -14.57 2.38 7.83
N TRP A 196 -15.77 2.79 7.42
CA TRP A 196 -16.24 4.17 7.58
C TRP A 196 -16.23 4.59 9.05
N ARG A 197 -16.81 3.78 9.96
CA ARG A 197 -16.83 4.09 11.41
C ARG A 197 -15.43 4.18 11.99
N LEU A 198 -14.54 3.26 11.64
CA LEU A 198 -13.15 3.23 12.09
C LEU A 198 -12.39 4.47 11.62
N ALA A 199 -12.45 4.77 10.32
CA ALA A 199 -11.78 5.93 9.75
C ALA A 199 -12.34 7.26 10.29
N SER A 200 -13.65 7.33 10.55
CA SER A 200 -14.28 8.52 11.16
C SER A 200 -13.80 8.81 12.59
N ILE A 201 -13.26 7.82 13.31
CA ILE A 201 -12.63 8.02 14.63
C ILE A 201 -11.09 8.09 14.54
N GLY A 202 -10.54 8.29 13.34
CA GLY A 202 -9.10 8.47 13.12
C GLY A 202 -8.27 7.18 13.01
N ARG A 203 -8.90 6.02 12.77
CA ARG A 203 -8.17 4.78 12.49
C ARG A 203 -7.69 4.74 11.04
N LEU A 204 -6.44 4.30 10.82
CA LEU A 204 -5.95 4.00 9.49
C LEU A 204 -6.50 2.65 9.05
N VAL A 205 -7.23 2.63 7.95
CA VAL A 205 -7.71 1.37 7.34
C VAL A 205 -6.62 0.82 6.43
N VAL A 206 -6.22 -0.43 6.65
CA VAL A 206 -5.24 -1.16 5.84
C VAL A 206 -5.92 -2.36 5.19
N THR A 207 -5.73 -2.56 3.89
CA THR A 207 -6.32 -3.69 3.16
C THR A 207 -5.32 -4.33 2.21
N GLY A 208 -5.68 -5.49 1.68
CA GLY A 208 -4.95 -6.13 0.59
C GLY A 208 -5.17 -5.52 -0.79
N GLY A 209 -6.02 -4.50 -0.92
CA GLY A 209 -6.17 -3.70 -2.12
C GLY A 209 -7.00 -4.28 -3.26
N GLY A 210 -7.41 -5.55 -3.23
CA GLY A 210 -8.20 -6.16 -4.30
C GLY A 210 -9.70 -5.77 -4.28
N PRO A 211 -10.52 -6.44 -5.12
CA PRO A 211 -11.98 -6.24 -5.15
C PRO A 211 -12.67 -6.81 -3.90
N GLY A 212 -14.00 -6.67 -3.83
CA GLY A 212 -14.81 -7.26 -2.77
C GLY A 212 -14.66 -6.54 -1.42
N VAL A 213 -14.40 -7.30 -0.35
CA VAL A 213 -14.31 -6.74 1.01
C VAL A 213 -13.19 -5.70 1.14
N MET A 214 -12.07 -5.92 0.47
CA MET A 214 -10.93 -5.00 0.49
C MET A 214 -11.31 -3.66 -0.15
N GLU A 215 -11.92 -3.68 -1.33
CA GLU A 215 -12.48 -2.48 -1.97
C GLU A 215 -13.51 -1.79 -1.07
N ALA A 216 -14.44 -2.56 -0.48
CA ALA A 216 -15.47 -2.01 0.40
C ALA A 216 -14.86 -1.26 1.60
N ALA A 217 -13.81 -1.82 2.20
CA ALA A 217 -13.10 -1.19 3.30
C ALA A 217 -12.42 0.13 2.90
N ASN A 218 -11.70 0.15 1.77
CA ASN A 218 -11.12 1.40 1.27
C ASN A 218 -12.19 2.43 0.89
N LEU A 219 -13.32 2.00 0.31
CA LEU A 219 -14.48 2.86 0.04
C LEU A 219 -15.05 3.47 1.33
N GLY A 220 -15.22 2.67 2.38
CA GLY A 220 -15.65 3.15 3.69
C GLY A 220 -14.74 4.26 4.23
N ALA A 221 -13.43 4.03 4.19
CA ALA A 221 -12.42 5.01 4.57
C ALA A 221 -12.44 6.27 3.68
N TYR A 222 -12.68 6.12 2.38
CA TYR A 222 -12.81 7.23 1.43
C TYR A 222 -14.00 8.14 1.76
N PHE A 223 -15.07 7.57 2.33
CA PHE A 223 -16.27 8.28 2.74
C PHE A 223 -16.24 8.77 4.20
N ALA A 224 -15.16 8.57 4.96
CA ALA A 224 -15.11 8.84 6.41
C ALA A 224 -15.42 10.30 6.79
N ALA A 225 -15.14 11.26 5.90
CA ALA A 225 -15.44 12.68 6.08
C ALA A 225 -16.87 13.06 5.61
N ARG A 226 -17.67 12.10 5.16
CA ARG A 226 -19.01 12.29 4.62
C ARG A 226 -20.05 11.56 5.48
N PRO A 227 -21.32 12.03 5.50
CA PRO A 227 -22.39 11.34 6.22
C PRO A 227 -22.63 9.93 5.68
N ALA A 228 -22.93 8.98 6.59
CA ALA A 228 -23.19 7.57 6.25
C ALA A 228 -24.21 7.34 5.12
N PRO A 229 -25.30 8.12 4.95
CA PRO A 229 -26.21 7.93 3.81
C PRO A 229 -25.53 8.09 2.44
N GLN A 230 -24.49 8.92 2.32
CA GLN A 230 -23.77 9.09 1.05
C GLN A 230 -22.93 7.85 0.70
N LEU A 231 -22.39 7.16 1.70
CA LEU A 231 -21.70 5.88 1.49
C LEU A 231 -22.67 4.84 0.90
N GLN A 232 -23.90 4.75 1.42
CA GLN A 232 -24.88 3.78 0.90
C GLN A 232 -25.26 4.08 -0.54
N VAL A 233 -25.46 5.35 -0.90
CA VAL A 233 -25.71 5.76 -2.30
C VAL A 233 -24.53 5.39 -3.20
N ALA A 234 -23.29 5.57 -2.74
CA ALA A 234 -22.11 5.18 -3.50
C ALA A 234 -22.04 3.66 -3.71
N ILE A 235 -22.36 2.86 -2.67
CA ILE A 235 -22.45 1.41 -2.79
C ILE A 235 -23.52 0.99 -3.81
N ASP A 236 -24.68 1.66 -3.82
CA ASP A 236 -25.75 1.39 -4.79
C ASP A 236 -25.33 1.71 -6.22
N MET A 237 -24.53 2.77 -6.42
CA MET A 237 -23.91 3.06 -7.73
C MET A 237 -22.95 1.95 -8.17
N LEU A 238 -22.13 1.43 -7.26
CA LEU A 238 -21.19 0.35 -7.54
C LEU A 238 -21.91 -0.98 -7.82
N ALA A 239 -23.06 -1.22 -7.21
CA ALA A 239 -23.85 -2.44 -7.39
C ALA A 239 -24.32 -2.66 -8.85
N ALA A 240 -24.30 -1.62 -9.69
CA ALA A 240 -24.56 -1.75 -11.13
C ALA A 240 -23.51 -2.61 -11.87
N ALA A 241 -22.29 -2.72 -11.32
CA ALA A 241 -21.23 -3.58 -11.82
C ALA A 241 -20.70 -4.45 -10.65
N PRO A 242 -21.43 -5.52 -10.28
CA PRO A 242 -21.24 -6.22 -9.01
C PRO A 242 -19.97 -7.08 -8.94
N HIS A 243 -19.50 -7.58 -10.08
CA HIS A 243 -18.46 -8.60 -10.15
C HIS A 243 -17.27 -8.11 -10.97
N PHE A 244 -16.07 -8.31 -10.42
CA PHE A 244 -14.83 -7.88 -11.05
C PHE A 244 -14.55 -8.48 -12.45
N PRO A 245 -14.89 -9.75 -12.77
CA PRO A 245 -14.65 -10.32 -14.10
C PRO A 245 -15.22 -9.52 -15.28
N ASP A 246 -16.22 -8.65 -15.04
CA ASP A 246 -16.68 -7.66 -16.01
C ASP A 246 -15.88 -6.35 -15.83
N HIS A 247 -14.60 -6.41 -16.23
CA HIS A 247 -13.58 -5.44 -15.82
C HIS A 247 -13.90 -3.98 -16.18
N ASP A 248 -14.38 -3.75 -17.40
CA ASP A 248 -14.64 -2.39 -17.91
C ASP A 248 -15.79 -1.70 -17.14
N PRO A 249 -17.00 -2.29 -17.04
CA PRO A 249 -18.06 -1.74 -16.20
C PRO A 249 -17.66 -1.62 -14.73
N TYR A 250 -16.91 -2.60 -14.20
CA TYR A 250 -16.47 -2.58 -12.81
C TYR A 250 -15.58 -1.36 -12.52
N THR A 251 -14.59 -1.10 -13.36
CA THR A 251 -13.69 0.04 -13.23
C THR A 251 -14.41 1.35 -13.51
N ALA A 252 -15.23 1.42 -14.56
CA ALA A 252 -16.01 2.61 -14.91
C ALA A 252 -16.94 3.05 -13.77
N ALA A 253 -17.59 2.10 -13.07
CA ALA A 253 -18.44 2.41 -11.93
C ALA A 253 -17.65 3.05 -10.77
N ALA A 254 -16.44 2.56 -10.47
CA ALA A 254 -15.59 3.14 -9.44
C ALA A 254 -15.13 4.57 -9.82
N ILE A 255 -14.73 4.79 -11.07
CA ILE A 255 -14.38 6.12 -11.60
C ILE A 255 -15.59 7.06 -11.50
N ALA A 256 -16.80 6.59 -11.82
CA ALA A 256 -18.02 7.38 -11.71
C ALA A 256 -18.33 7.80 -10.27
N VAL A 257 -18.09 6.92 -9.28
CA VAL A 257 -18.20 7.27 -7.86
C VAL A 257 -17.16 8.32 -7.47
N ARG A 258 -15.88 8.14 -7.82
CA ARG A 258 -14.83 9.15 -7.54
C ARG A 258 -15.16 10.50 -8.16
N LYS A 259 -15.68 10.53 -9.39
CA LYS A 259 -16.10 11.77 -10.08
C LYS A 259 -17.26 12.46 -9.36
N ARG A 260 -18.22 11.69 -8.85
CA ARG A 260 -19.36 12.25 -8.09
C ARG A 260 -18.97 12.72 -6.70
N TYR A 261 -18.01 12.05 -6.07
CA TYR A 261 -17.56 12.30 -4.70
C TYR A 261 -16.06 12.58 -4.65
N PRO A 262 -15.57 13.65 -5.31
CA PRO A 262 -14.14 13.91 -5.41
C PRO A 262 -13.50 14.08 -4.03
N ALA A 263 -12.25 13.64 -3.90
CA ALA A 263 -11.48 13.82 -2.69
C ALA A 263 -11.38 15.32 -2.34
N PRO A 264 -11.58 15.73 -1.08
CA PRO A 264 -11.42 17.12 -0.69
C PRO A 264 -9.95 17.53 -0.89
N PRO A 265 -9.64 18.81 -1.19
CA PRO A 265 -8.27 19.25 -1.45
C PRO A 265 -7.27 18.83 -0.36
N ALA A 266 -7.66 18.96 0.91
CA ALA A 266 -6.83 18.56 2.06
C ALA A 266 -6.51 17.05 2.11
N ALA A 267 -7.29 16.19 1.44
CA ALA A 267 -7.05 14.76 1.36
C ALA A 267 -6.08 14.35 0.25
N VAL A 268 -5.71 15.26 -0.65
CA VAL A 268 -4.80 14.98 -1.77
C VAL A 268 -3.48 15.76 -1.68
N THR A 269 -3.37 16.70 -0.73
CA THR A 269 -2.19 17.58 -0.57
C THR A 269 -0.95 16.84 -0.06
N ASP A 270 -1.08 16.03 1.00
CA ASP A 270 0.05 15.37 1.65
C ASP A 270 -0.24 13.89 1.93
N VAL A 271 0.80 13.14 2.29
CA VAL A 271 0.72 11.69 2.54
C VAL A 271 -0.28 11.38 3.66
N LEU A 272 -0.34 12.22 4.70
CA LEU A 272 -1.23 12.01 5.83
C LEU A 272 -2.71 12.19 5.44
N GLY A 273 -3.02 13.22 4.66
CA GLY A 273 -4.33 13.48 4.09
C GLY A 273 -4.79 12.34 3.21
N LYS A 274 -3.88 11.80 2.37
CA LYS A 274 -4.16 10.63 1.53
C LYS A 274 -4.44 9.39 2.37
N LEU A 275 -3.63 9.10 3.39
CA LEU A 275 -3.87 7.97 4.31
C LEU A 275 -5.19 8.10 5.08
N ARG A 276 -5.57 9.31 5.50
CA ARG A 276 -6.88 9.58 6.14
C ARG A 276 -8.06 9.41 5.19
N HIS A 277 -7.82 9.51 3.88
CA HIS A 277 -8.86 9.50 2.85
C HIS A 277 -8.74 8.29 1.94
N GLY A 278 -9.32 7.17 2.38
CA GLY A 278 -9.27 5.90 1.64
C GLY A 278 -8.34 4.85 2.25
N GLY A 279 -7.47 5.26 3.17
CA GLY A 279 -6.55 4.33 3.83
C GLY A 279 -5.40 3.87 2.93
N LEU A 280 -4.77 2.79 3.35
CA LEU A 280 -3.66 2.13 2.67
C LEU A 280 -4.13 0.80 2.06
N ALA A 281 -3.76 0.55 0.81
CA ALA A 281 -3.95 -0.73 0.16
C ALA A 281 -2.59 -1.31 -0.25
N LEU A 282 -2.36 -2.60 -0.01
CA LEU A 282 -1.16 -3.31 -0.47
C LEU A 282 -1.52 -4.45 -1.44
N PRO A 283 -1.89 -4.16 -2.70
CA PRO A 283 -2.17 -5.19 -3.71
C PRO A 283 -0.90 -5.79 -4.32
N THR A 284 -1.05 -6.84 -5.14
CA THR A 284 0.07 -7.46 -5.86
C THR A 284 -0.24 -7.68 -7.34
N TRP A 285 0.79 -7.71 -8.19
CA TRP A 285 0.69 -8.19 -9.57
C TRP A 285 0.73 -9.71 -9.69
N LEU A 286 1.03 -10.45 -8.61
CA LEU A 286 0.98 -11.92 -8.62
C LEU A 286 -0.44 -12.43 -8.95
N TYR A 287 -1.46 -11.78 -8.40
CA TYR A 287 -2.86 -12.10 -8.61
C TYR A 287 -3.45 -11.20 -9.69
N GLY A 288 -3.32 -11.61 -10.96
CA GLY A 288 -3.87 -10.87 -12.11
C GLY A 288 -5.38 -10.64 -12.12
N HIS A 289 -6.10 -11.30 -11.22
CA HIS A 289 -7.55 -11.17 -11.03
C HIS A 289 -7.90 -10.27 -9.82
N GLU A 290 -6.90 -9.64 -9.19
CA GLU A 290 -7.07 -8.69 -8.08
C GLU A 290 -6.30 -7.39 -8.38
N PRO A 291 -6.74 -6.58 -9.36
CA PRO A 291 -6.15 -5.26 -9.56
C PRO A 291 -6.39 -4.38 -8.34
N ALA A 292 -5.62 -3.31 -8.24
CA ALA A 292 -5.80 -2.36 -7.16
C ALA A 292 -7.19 -1.70 -7.25
N ASN A 293 -7.92 -1.69 -6.15
CA ASN A 293 -9.15 -0.93 -6.06
C ASN A 293 -8.89 0.57 -6.13
N LEU A 294 -9.88 1.31 -6.59
CA LEU A 294 -9.75 2.74 -6.83
C LEU A 294 -10.23 3.61 -5.67
N PHE A 295 -10.27 3.12 -4.43
CA PHE A 295 -10.73 3.93 -3.28
C PHE A 295 -9.66 4.14 -2.22
N ALA A 296 -8.53 3.42 -2.29
CA ALA A 296 -7.40 3.66 -1.42
C ALA A 296 -6.79 5.05 -1.66
N GLY A 297 -6.28 5.68 -0.60
CA GLY A 297 -5.57 6.96 -0.73
C GLY A 297 -4.10 6.78 -1.09
N GLN A 298 -3.49 5.68 -0.63
CA GLN A 298 -2.13 5.27 -0.96
C GLN A 298 -2.10 3.77 -1.27
N ILE A 299 -1.31 3.39 -2.27
CA ILE A 299 -1.25 2.01 -2.77
C ILE A 299 0.22 1.56 -2.86
N GLY A 300 0.60 0.61 -2.01
CA GLY A 300 1.87 -0.13 -2.12
C GLY A 300 1.66 -1.38 -2.95
N LYS A 301 1.76 -1.27 -4.27
CA LYS A 301 1.60 -2.41 -5.19
C LYS A 301 2.91 -3.20 -5.24
N TYR A 302 2.88 -4.51 -5.04
CA TYR A 302 4.10 -5.35 -5.01
C TYR A 302 4.12 -6.42 -6.11
N PHE A 303 5.32 -6.82 -6.54
CA PHE A 303 5.52 -8.08 -7.25
C PHE A 303 5.57 -9.27 -6.29
N SER A 304 6.24 -9.12 -5.14
CA SER A 304 6.34 -10.16 -4.11
C SER A 304 5.10 -10.25 -3.23
N ASN A 305 4.30 -11.31 -3.40
CA ASN A 305 3.15 -11.55 -2.52
C ASN A 305 3.54 -11.84 -1.07
N ALA A 306 4.67 -12.53 -0.84
CA ALA A 306 5.12 -12.85 0.52
C ALA A 306 5.43 -11.58 1.34
N VAL A 307 6.13 -10.61 0.72
CA VAL A 307 6.44 -9.32 1.35
C VAL A 307 5.16 -8.50 1.57
N ARG A 308 4.26 -8.54 0.59
CA ARG A 308 2.95 -7.88 0.66
C ARG A 308 2.11 -8.41 1.83
N GLU A 309 1.94 -9.73 1.95
CA GLU A 309 1.15 -10.34 3.02
C GLU A 309 1.73 -10.04 4.40
N ASP A 310 3.04 -10.22 4.58
CA ASP A 310 3.70 -9.93 5.84
C ASP A 310 3.54 -8.46 6.24
N SER A 311 3.69 -7.54 5.28
CA SER A 311 3.54 -6.10 5.51
C SER A 311 2.14 -5.73 5.97
N ILE A 312 1.07 -6.19 5.32
CA ILE A 312 -0.31 -5.86 5.75
C ILE A 312 -0.51 -6.28 7.22
N LEU A 313 -0.09 -7.50 7.56
CA LEU A 313 -0.24 -8.02 8.91
C LEU A 313 0.61 -7.24 9.91
N ARG A 314 1.90 -7.01 9.61
CA ARG A 314 2.80 -6.21 10.44
C ARG A 314 2.20 -4.84 10.79
N LEU A 315 1.56 -4.18 9.82
CA LEU A 315 0.96 -2.87 10.01
C LEU A 315 -0.33 -2.87 10.82
N SER A 316 -1.08 -3.98 10.82
CA SER A 316 -2.42 -4.06 11.41
C SER A 316 -2.40 -4.31 12.92
N ARG A 317 -1.66 -3.50 13.69
CA ARG A 317 -1.47 -3.68 15.13
C ARG A 317 -2.63 -3.12 15.97
N GLY A 318 -3.44 -2.21 15.43
CA GLY A 318 -4.65 -1.69 16.09
C GLY A 318 -5.81 -2.67 16.12
N GLY A 319 -5.67 -3.84 15.48
CA GLY A 319 -6.67 -4.87 15.35
C GLY A 319 -6.79 -5.34 13.91
N ILE A 320 -7.36 -6.53 13.73
CA ILE A 320 -7.55 -7.15 12.42
C ILE A 320 -8.97 -7.67 12.33
N VAL A 321 -9.66 -7.29 11.25
CA VAL A 321 -10.98 -7.77 10.92
C VAL A 321 -10.87 -8.84 9.84
N PHE A 322 -11.52 -9.98 10.05
CA PHE A 322 -11.62 -11.07 9.10
C PHE A 322 -13.09 -11.24 8.69
N ALA A 323 -13.44 -10.77 7.49
CA ALA A 323 -14.72 -11.09 6.86
C ALA A 323 -14.71 -12.54 6.32
N PRO A 324 -15.88 -13.15 6.06
CA PRO A 324 -15.94 -14.52 5.56
C PRO A 324 -15.02 -14.75 4.35
N GLY A 325 -14.17 -15.76 4.47
CA GLY A 325 -13.12 -16.06 3.50
C GLY A 325 -12.63 -17.50 3.64
N TRP A 326 -11.86 -17.94 2.65
CA TRP A 326 -11.37 -19.32 2.53
C TRP A 326 -9.86 -19.37 2.70
N ALA A 327 -9.14 -20.13 1.88
CA ALA A 327 -7.72 -20.44 2.07
C ALA A 327 -6.83 -19.22 2.31
N GLY A 328 -6.95 -18.16 1.49
CA GLY A 328 -6.14 -16.94 1.67
C GLY A 328 -6.38 -16.25 3.00
N THR A 329 -7.64 -15.99 3.35
CA THR A 329 -7.99 -15.37 4.64
C THR A 329 -7.61 -16.25 5.83
N VAL A 330 -7.74 -17.58 5.71
CA VAL A 330 -7.31 -18.53 6.74
C VAL A 330 -5.78 -18.48 6.93
N GLN A 331 -5.00 -18.39 5.84
CA GLN A 331 -3.56 -18.20 5.92
C GLN A 331 -3.19 -16.91 6.66
N GLU A 332 -3.86 -15.80 6.33
CA GLU A 332 -3.66 -14.50 7.01
C GLU A 332 -3.96 -14.58 8.51
N ILE A 333 -5.03 -15.31 8.91
CA ILE A 333 -5.37 -15.54 10.32
C ILE A 333 -4.21 -16.20 11.07
N PHE A 334 -3.61 -17.24 10.50
CA PHE A 334 -2.53 -17.98 11.15
C PHE A 334 -1.23 -17.18 11.20
N GLN A 335 -0.86 -16.52 10.11
CA GLN A 335 0.32 -15.63 10.10
C GLN A 335 0.17 -14.52 11.14
N ALA A 336 -1.01 -13.90 11.24
CA ALA A 336 -1.31 -12.88 12.23
C ALA A 336 -1.24 -13.42 13.67
N ALA A 337 -1.85 -14.59 13.91
CA ALA A 337 -1.84 -15.23 15.22
C ALA A 337 -0.43 -15.58 15.69
N THR A 338 0.45 -16.05 14.79
CA THR A 338 1.86 -16.30 15.12
C THR A 338 2.58 -15.02 15.53
N LYS A 339 2.40 -13.93 14.78
CA LYS A 339 2.99 -12.62 15.12
C LYS A 339 2.51 -12.10 16.48
N THR A 340 1.22 -12.26 16.77
CA THR A 340 0.63 -11.87 18.06
C THR A 340 1.10 -12.75 19.21
N PHE A 341 1.20 -14.08 18.99
CA PHE A 341 1.68 -15.01 19.99
C PHE A 341 3.09 -14.67 20.47
N TYR A 342 4.00 -14.37 19.54
CA TYR A 342 5.40 -14.05 19.83
C TYR A 342 5.68 -12.54 19.99
N GLN A 343 4.67 -11.68 19.82
CA GLN A 343 4.81 -10.21 19.79
C GLN A 343 5.96 -9.73 18.89
N THR A 344 6.17 -10.38 17.73
CA THR A 344 7.29 -10.06 16.81
C THR A 344 7.26 -8.62 16.33
N ASP A 345 6.04 -8.08 16.21
CA ASP A 345 5.77 -6.71 15.77
C ASP A 345 5.16 -5.87 16.91
N GLY A 346 5.39 -6.27 18.16
CA GLY A 346 4.77 -5.69 19.35
C GLY A 346 3.37 -6.25 19.68
N PRO A 347 2.65 -5.65 20.64
CA PRO A 347 1.32 -6.09 21.03
C PRO A 347 0.31 -5.91 19.88
N SER A 348 -0.72 -6.75 19.87
CA SER A 348 -1.80 -6.69 18.89
C SER A 348 -3.11 -6.24 19.54
N GLY A 349 -3.92 -5.51 18.79
CA GLY A 349 -5.34 -5.31 19.07
C GLY A 349 -6.19 -6.55 18.76
N ALA A 350 -7.51 -6.39 18.83
CA ALA A 350 -8.48 -7.47 18.69
C ALA A 350 -8.47 -8.13 17.30
N PHE A 351 -8.74 -9.43 17.28
CA PHE A 351 -9.03 -10.23 16.10
C PHE A 351 -10.55 -10.35 16.00
N VAL A 352 -11.16 -9.57 15.11
CA VAL A 352 -12.60 -9.52 14.92
C VAL A 352 -13.00 -10.36 13.71
N PHE A 353 -13.75 -11.42 13.93
CA PHE A 353 -14.26 -12.29 12.90
C PHE A 353 -15.73 -11.96 12.63
N LEU A 354 -16.03 -11.44 11.42
CA LEU A 354 -17.40 -11.13 10.99
C LEU A 354 -18.01 -12.35 10.29
N GLY A 355 -19.26 -12.69 10.61
CA GLY A 355 -19.94 -13.87 10.07
C GLY A 355 -19.85 -15.08 11.01
N VAL A 356 -20.63 -15.07 12.10
CA VAL A 356 -20.60 -16.09 13.16
C VAL A 356 -20.77 -17.50 12.60
N GLU A 357 -21.70 -17.70 11.66
CA GLU A 357 -21.93 -19.03 11.07
C GLU A 357 -20.73 -19.54 10.27
N HIS A 358 -20.10 -18.67 9.47
CA HIS A 358 -18.92 -19.02 8.67
C HIS A 358 -17.75 -19.46 9.55
N TRP A 359 -17.45 -18.67 10.58
CA TRP A 359 -16.35 -18.93 11.52
C TRP A 359 -16.66 -20.00 12.58
N ARG A 360 -17.91 -20.46 12.65
CA ARG A 360 -18.26 -21.69 13.36
C ARG A 360 -17.92 -22.93 12.54
N ALA A 361 -18.16 -22.89 11.23
CA ALA A 361 -17.81 -23.98 10.31
C ALA A 361 -16.30 -24.17 10.16
N LEU A 362 -15.52 -23.09 10.21
CA LEU A 362 -14.07 -23.11 10.36
C LEU A 362 -13.72 -22.69 11.79
N PRO A 363 -13.60 -23.61 12.78
CA PRO A 363 -13.70 -23.30 14.21
C PRO A 363 -12.48 -22.53 14.76
N VAL A 364 -12.34 -21.27 14.34
CA VAL A 364 -11.20 -20.40 14.64
C VAL A 364 -11.09 -20.11 16.13
N GLU A 365 -12.20 -19.97 16.86
CA GLU A 365 -12.15 -19.71 18.30
C GLU A 365 -11.56 -20.89 19.09
N ALA A 366 -12.00 -22.11 18.74
CA ALA A 366 -11.55 -23.33 19.40
C ALA A 366 -10.04 -23.57 19.21
N LEU A 367 -9.47 -23.01 18.14
CA LEU A 367 -8.05 -23.10 17.84
C LEU A 367 -7.25 -21.91 18.42
N LEU A 368 -7.71 -20.68 18.18
CA LEU A 368 -6.96 -19.48 18.50
C LEU A 368 -6.95 -19.15 19.99
N ARG A 369 -8.07 -19.35 20.72
CA ARG A 369 -8.13 -19.04 22.16
C ARG A 369 -7.09 -19.84 22.97
N PRO A 370 -7.03 -21.18 22.90
CA PRO A 370 -6.02 -21.93 23.65
C PRO A 370 -4.60 -21.69 23.14
N LEU A 371 -4.42 -21.37 21.86
CA LEU A 371 -3.11 -21.00 21.31
C LEU A 371 -2.63 -19.67 21.91
N LEU A 372 -3.42 -18.61 21.81
CA LEU A 372 -3.05 -17.28 22.31
C LEU A 372 -2.96 -17.22 23.85
N ALA A 373 -3.70 -18.07 24.57
CA ALA A 373 -3.57 -18.20 26.03
C ALA A 373 -2.17 -18.71 26.47
N LYS A 374 -1.45 -19.39 25.59
CA LYS A 374 -0.11 -19.92 25.85
C LYS A 374 1.03 -18.97 25.45
N SER A 375 0.71 -17.74 25.05
CA SER A 375 1.74 -16.80 24.64
C SER A 375 2.76 -16.56 25.77
N PRO A 376 4.07 -16.47 25.46
CA PRO A 376 5.10 -16.12 26.44
C PRO A 376 4.91 -14.70 27.04
N HIS A 377 4.02 -13.89 26.47
CA HIS A 377 3.72 -12.52 26.92
C HIS A 377 2.43 -12.42 27.75
N GLY A 378 1.86 -13.55 28.20
CA GLY A 378 0.62 -13.62 28.98
C GLY A 378 -0.58 -14.06 28.15
N ASP A 379 -1.72 -14.25 28.81
CA ASP A 379 -2.94 -14.74 28.15
C ASP A 379 -3.55 -13.68 27.20
N GLN A 380 -3.44 -13.95 25.90
CA GLN A 380 -3.96 -13.10 24.83
C GLN A 380 -5.28 -13.63 24.22
N SER A 381 -5.91 -14.65 24.82
CA SER A 381 -7.15 -15.25 24.29
C SER A 381 -8.34 -14.29 24.24
N HIS A 382 -8.31 -13.24 25.06
CA HIS A 382 -9.31 -12.16 25.10
C HIS A 382 -9.35 -11.32 23.82
N LEU A 383 -8.30 -11.36 22.98
CA LEU A 383 -8.26 -10.64 21.70
C LEU A 383 -9.23 -11.21 20.67
N VAL A 384 -9.67 -12.47 20.81
CA VAL A 384 -10.54 -13.13 19.83
C VAL A 384 -12.00 -12.73 20.05
N VAL A 385 -12.60 -12.12 19.02
CA VAL A 385 -14.01 -11.68 19.00
C VAL A 385 -14.68 -12.20 17.74
N VAL A 386 -15.76 -12.98 17.88
CA VAL A 386 -16.58 -13.44 16.75
C VAL A 386 -17.96 -12.84 16.87
N THR A 387 -18.43 -12.13 15.84
CA THR A 387 -19.68 -11.37 15.92
C THR A 387 -20.26 -11.05 14.55
N ASP A 388 -21.57 -10.86 14.49
CA ASP A 388 -22.26 -10.24 13.35
C ASP A 388 -22.62 -8.77 13.65
N SER A 389 -22.31 -8.28 14.85
CA SER A 389 -22.61 -6.91 15.27
C SER A 389 -21.43 -5.98 15.00
N LEU A 390 -21.68 -4.96 14.16
CA LEU A 390 -20.72 -3.88 13.95
C LEU A 390 -20.44 -3.08 15.23
N ASP A 391 -21.36 -3.02 16.17
CA ASP A 391 -21.15 -2.30 17.44
C ASP A 391 -20.18 -3.07 18.35
N VAL A 392 -20.30 -4.40 18.40
CA VAL A 392 -19.35 -5.26 19.12
C VAL A 392 -17.96 -5.20 18.47
N ALA A 393 -17.91 -5.27 17.13
CA ALA A 393 -16.66 -5.10 16.38
C ALA A 393 -15.99 -3.75 16.68
N MET A 394 -16.76 -2.65 16.63
CA MET A 394 -16.26 -1.31 16.93
C MET A 394 -15.77 -1.18 18.37
N ALA A 395 -16.49 -1.74 19.36
CA ALA A 395 -16.06 -1.72 20.75
C ALA A 395 -14.71 -2.42 20.92
N ALA A 396 -14.54 -3.60 20.33
CA ALA A 396 -13.29 -4.36 20.39
C ALA A 396 -12.11 -3.64 19.72
N LEU A 397 -12.35 -2.95 18.60
CA LEU A 397 -11.30 -2.23 17.83
C LEU A 397 -11.02 -0.81 18.35
N SER A 398 -11.88 -0.29 19.23
CA SER A 398 -11.71 1.03 19.84
C SER A 398 -10.98 0.98 21.18
N MET A 399 -10.99 -0.18 21.85
CA MET A 399 -10.23 -0.44 23.07
C MET A 399 -8.77 -0.74 22.70
N SER A 400 -7.94 0.29 22.60
CA SER A 400 -6.50 0.16 22.37
C SER A 400 -5.73 1.21 23.13
#